data_AF-X1AL02-F1
#
_entry.id   AF-X1AL02-F1
#
_cell.length_a   1.000
_cell.length_b   1.000
_cell.length_c   1.000
_cell.angle_alpha   90.00
_cell.angle_beta   90.00
_cell.angle_gamma   90.00
#
_symmetry.space_group_name_H-M   'P 1'
#
loop_
_entity.id
_entity.type
_entity.pdbx_description
1 polymer ?
#
loop_
_entity_poly.entity_id
_entity_poly.type
_entity_poly.pdbx_seq_one_letter_code
_entity_poly.pdbx_strand_id
1 'polypeptide(L)'
;MASDVYAIEVKLGDKVTIVPSGNETKLCPYPDCRQGQHVTRIPKGTVLKVEGIMNVKTGNLAMKWLETTYREKRGWISIYDTDQAK
;
A
#
# COMPACT_ATOMS: atom_id res chain seq x y z
N MET A 1 0.51 -24.54 -1.51
CA MET A 1 1.56 -23.56 -1.18
C MET A 1 1.17 -22.28 -1.89
N ALA A 2 0.46 -21.37 -1.20
CA ALA A 2 0.27 -20.03 -1.73
C ALA A 2 1.62 -19.33 -1.47
N SER A 3 2.41 -19.12 -2.52
CA SER A 3 3.58 -18.26 -2.40
C SER A 3 3.07 -16.90 -1.97
N ASP A 4 3.45 -16.43 -0.79
CA ASP A 4 3.34 -15.03 -0.42
C ASP A 4 4.23 -14.28 -1.43
N VAL A 5 3.64 -13.84 -2.55
CA VAL A 5 4.34 -13.03 -3.53
C VAL A 5 4.47 -11.67 -2.88
N TYR A 6 5.55 -11.51 -2.11
CA TYR A 6 5.90 -10.23 -1.51
C TYR A 6 5.70 -9.14 -2.55
N ALA A 7 5.01 -8.06 -2.17
CA ALA A 7 4.60 -6.99 -3.08
C ALA A 7 5.79 -6.20 -3.72
N ILE A 8 7.00 -6.74 -3.63
CA ILE A 8 8.24 -6.27 -4.25
C ILE A 8 8.09 -6.29 -5.78
N GLU A 9 7.30 -7.21 -6.33
CA GLU A 9 7.06 -7.34 -7.78
C GLU A 9 5.90 -6.49 -8.33
N VAL A 10 5.21 -5.72 -7.48
CA VAL A 10 4.10 -4.85 -7.91
C VAL A 10 4.58 -3.77 -8.88
N LYS A 11 3.85 -3.64 -10.00
CA LYS A 11 4.08 -2.67 -11.08
C LYS A 11 2.94 -1.66 -11.17
N LEU A 12 3.22 -0.57 -11.87
CA LEU A 12 2.22 0.47 -12.14
C LEU A 12 1.06 -0.11 -12.95
N GLY A 13 -0.17 0.16 -12.52
CA GLY A 13 -1.38 -0.37 -13.13
C GLY A 13 -1.87 -1.70 -12.55
N ASP A 14 -1.06 -2.39 -11.75
CA ASP A 14 -1.47 -3.63 -11.09
C ASP A 14 -2.63 -3.38 -10.13
N LYS A 15 -3.45 -4.42 -9.94
CA LYS A 15 -4.44 -4.46 -8.87
C LYS A 15 -3.86 -5.22 -7.70
N VAL A 16 -3.85 -4.57 -6.54
CA VAL A 16 -3.38 -5.14 -5.28
C VAL A 16 -4.53 -5.22 -4.29
N THR A 17 -4.51 -6.25 -3.45
CA THR A 17 -5.46 -6.40 -2.36
C THR A 17 -4.76 -6.06 -1.05
N ILE A 18 -5.44 -5.35 -0.17
CA ILE A 18 -4.94 -5.11 1.18
C ILE A 18 -4.91 -6.43 1.97
N VAL A 19 -3.72 -6.83 2.41
CA VAL A 19 -3.46 -8.02 3.26
C VAL A 19 -2.86 -7.60 4.61
N PRO A 20 -2.86 -8.46 5.63
CA PRO A 20 -2.86 -7.95 6.99
C PRO A 20 -1.46 -7.62 7.54
N SER A 21 -1.33 -6.37 8.00
CA SER A 21 -0.72 -5.99 9.30
C SER A 21 -1.82 -5.37 10.21
N GLY A 22 -2.99 -6.00 10.31
CA GLY A 22 -4.17 -5.49 11.04
C GLY A 22 -5.49 -5.66 10.28
N ASN A 23 -6.60 -5.10 10.81
CA ASN A 23 -7.92 -5.12 10.15
C ASN A 23 -8.06 -4.05 9.05
N GLU A 24 -7.22 -3.00 9.09
CA GLU A 24 -7.29 -1.85 8.20
C GLU A 24 -5.89 -1.31 7.91
N THR A 25 -5.70 -0.77 6.70
CA THR A 25 -4.49 -0.08 6.26
C THR A 25 -4.72 1.42 6.21
N LYS A 26 -3.69 2.21 6.51
CA LYS A 26 -3.77 3.67 6.46
C LYS A 26 -3.49 4.17 5.06
N LEU A 27 -4.36 5.01 4.54
CA LEU A 27 -4.07 5.81 3.35
C LEU A 27 -3.34 7.09 3.79
N CYS A 28 -2.05 7.18 3.48
CA CYS A 28 -1.22 8.33 3.82
C CYS A 28 -1.28 9.42 2.73
N PRO A 29 -1.21 10.71 3.07
CA PRO A 29 -1.11 11.78 2.05
C PRO A 29 0.26 11.81 1.37
N TYR A 30 1.29 11.33 2.05
CA TYR A 30 2.65 11.17 1.55
C TYR A 30 3.27 9.89 2.13
N PRO A 31 4.26 9.29 1.46
CA PRO A 31 4.99 8.13 2.00
C PRO A 31 5.61 8.40 3.37
N ASP A 32 5.67 7.37 4.22
CA ASP A 32 6.21 7.44 5.60
C ASP A 32 5.42 8.38 6.53
N CYS A 33 4.08 8.45 6.35
CA CYS A 33 3.26 9.29 7.22
C CYS A 33 3.25 8.77 8.67
N ARG A 34 3.36 9.70 9.65
CA ARG A 34 3.37 9.34 11.06
C ARG A 34 1.97 8.94 11.54
N GLN A 35 1.94 8.30 12.71
CA GLN A 35 0.69 7.95 13.37
C GLN A 35 -0.20 9.19 13.55
N GLY A 36 -1.46 9.11 13.07
CA GLY A 36 -2.40 10.22 13.09
C GLY A 36 -2.45 11.07 11.81
N GLN A 37 -1.46 10.98 10.92
CA GLN A 37 -1.37 11.79 9.69
C GLN A 37 -2.01 11.12 8.46
N HIS A 38 -2.93 10.18 8.66
CA HIS A 38 -3.57 9.43 7.59
C HIS A 38 -4.82 10.15 7.09
N VAL A 39 -5.07 10.09 5.78
CA VAL A 39 -6.24 10.66 5.11
C VAL A 39 -7.50 9.87 5.46
N THR A 40 -7.39 8.54 5.45
CA THR A 40 -8.47 7.61 5.80
C THR A 40 -7.91 6.22 6.05
N ARG A 41 -8.80 5.29 6.41
CA ARG A 41 -8.48 3.87 6.60
C ARG A 41 -9.16 3.04 5.53
N ILE A 42 -8.44 2.04 5.05
CA ILE A 42 -8.87 1.13 4.01
C ILE A 42 -9.07 -0.24 4.65
N PRO A 43 -10.28 -0.82 4.61
CA PRO A 43 -10.53 -2.12 5.20
C PRO A 43 -9.76 -3.22 4.45
N LYS A 44 -9.32 -4.24 5.19
CA LYS A 44 -8.72 -5.45 4.63
C LYS A 44 -9.60 -6.03 3.51
N GLY A 45 -8.96 -6.59 2.49
CA GLY A 45 -9.66 -7.20 1.35
C GLY A 45 -10.13 -6.20 0.30
N THR A 46 -9.91 -4.90 0.50
CA THR A 46 -10.12 -3.89 -0.55
C THR A 46 -9.12 -4.10 -1.67
N VAL A 47 -9.61 -4.17 -2.91
CA VAL A 47 -8.79 -4.19 -4.12
C VAL A 47 -8.57 -2.75 -4.58
N LEU A 48 -7.32 -2.38 -4.79
CA LEU A 48 -6.87 -1.06 -5.16
C LEU A 48 -6.04 -1.13 -6.44
N LYS A 49 -6.10 -0.07 -7.24
CA LYS A 49 -5.27 0.06 -8.44
C LYS A 49 -4.04 0.88 -8.10
N VAL A 50 -2.86 0.37 -8.47
CA VAL A 50 -1.60 1.09 -8.31
C VAL A 50 -1.49 2.16 -9.38
N GLU A 51 -1.50 3.42 -8.96
CA GLU A 51 -1.40 4.60 -9.82
C GLU A 51 0.02 5.17 -9.88
N GLY A 52 0.85 4.81 -8.90
CA GLY A 52 2.20 5.33 -8.72
C GLY A 52 3.00 4.46 -7.76
N ILE A 53 4.33 4.49 -7.87
CA ILE A 53 5.23 3.75 -7.00
C ILE A 53 6.36 4.68 -6.56
N MET A 54 6.65 4.70 -5.27
CA MET A 54 7.75 5.47 -4.70
C MET A 54 8.57 4.62 -3.76
N ASN A 55 9.90 4.68 -3.87
CA ASN A 55 10.80 4.02 -2.93
C ASN A 55 11.34 5.06 -1.97
N VAL A 56 11.01 4.93 -0.68
CA VAL A 56 11.50 5.80 0.38
C VAL A 56 12.59 5.08 1.15
N LYS A 57 13.73 5.75 1.32
CA LYS A 57 14.81 5.24 2.17
C LYS A 57 14.57 5.68 3.61
N THR A 58 14.38 4.72 4.49
CA THR A 58 14.31 4.93 5.95
C THR A 58 15.51 4.22 6.57
N GLY A 59 16.57 5.00 6.83
CA GLY A 59 17.89 4.45 7.23
C GLY A 59 18.50 3.59 6.13
N ASN A 60 18.84 2.34 6.45
CA ASN A 60 19.41 1.37 5.51
C ASN A 60 18.35 0.58 4.72
N LEU A 61 17.07 0.79 5.01
CA LEU A 61 15.96 0.08 4.36
C LEU A 61 15.30 0.97 3.32
N ALA A 62 15.05 0.43 2.13
CA ALA A 62 14.20 1.05 1.12
C ALA A 62 12.81 0.43 1.20
N MET A 63 11.82 1.22 1.63
CA MET A 63 10.41 0.83 1.65
C MET A 63 9.72 1.30 0.37
N LYS A 64 9.03 0.38 -0.30
CA LYS A 64 8.20 0.71 -1.46
C LYS A 64 6.80 1.14 -0.97
N TRP A 65 6.33 2.26 -1.51
CA TRP A 65 5.01 2.80 -1.29
C TRP A 65 4.24 2.80 -2.60
N LEU A 66 2.96 2.46 -2.52
CA LEU A 66 2.06 2.36 -3.65
C LEU A 66 1.05 3.50 -3.56
N GLU A 67 0.97 4.29 -4.62
CA GLU A 67 -0.04 5.33 -4.76
C GLU A 67 -1.34 4.72 -5.26
N THR A 68 -2.45 5.16 -4.68
CA THR A 68 -3.78 4.68 -5.00
C THR A 68 -4.82 5.74 -4.67
N THR A 69 -5.95 5.68 -5.35
CA THR A 69 -7.15 6.44 -5.02
C THR A 69 -8.18 5.53 -4.38
N TYR A 70 -8.65 5.89 -3.19
CA TYR A 70 -9.71 5.19 -2.47
C TYR A 70 -10.79 6.19 -2.02
N ARG A 71 -12.04 5.93 -2.42
CA ARG A 71 -13.19 6.83 -2.17
C ARG A 71 -12.88 8.29 -2.53
N GLU A 72 -12.39 8.50 -3.75
CA GLU A 72 -12.03 9.83 -4.29
C GLU A 72 -10.87 10.53 -3.56
N LYS A 73 -10.19 9.85 -2.64
CA LYS A 73 -9.00 10.35 -1.95
C LYS A 73 -7.77 9.64 -2.48
N ARG A 74 -6.83 10.42 -3.02
CA ARG A 74 -5.52 9.94 -3.45
C ARG A 74 -4.57 9.88 -2.26
N GLY A 75 -3.75 8.84 -2.21
CA GLY A 75 -2.73 8.70 -1.19
C GLY A 75 -1.84 7.48 -1.40
N TRP A 76 -1.06 7.15 -0.38
CA TRP A 76 -0.02 6.16 -0.40
C TRP A 76 -0.27 5.09 0.66
N ILE A 77 -0.06 3.83 0.28
CA ILE A 77 -0.08 2.67 1.16
C ILE A 77 1.27 1.98 1.13
N SER A 78 1.61 1.29 2.22
CA SER A 78 2.85 0.53 2.34
C SER A 78 2.73 -0.81 1.62
N ILE A 79 3.80 -1.20 0.91
CA ILE A 79 3.96 -2.53 0.32
C ILE A 79 3.73 -3.68 1.33
N TYR A 80 4.07 -3.46 2.61
CA TYR A 80 3.91 -4.47 3.66
C TYR A 80 2.45 -4.76 4.02
N ASP A 81 1.53 -3.91 3.57
CA ASP A 81 0.09 -4.05 3.81
C ASP A 81 -0.67 -4.50 2.54
N THR A 82 0.05 -5.02 1.53
CA THR A 82 -0.51 -5.35 0.20
C THR A 82 -0.02 -6.68 -0.35
N ASP A 83 -0.89 -7.38 -1.09
CA ASP A 83 -0.62 -8.58 -1.89
C ASP A 83 -1.19 -8.40 -3.30
N GLN A 84 -0.74 -9.20 -4.27
CA GLN A 84 -1.34 -9.17 -5.61
C GLN A 84 -2.77 -9.72 -5.56
N ALA A 85 -3.72 -9.01 -6.19
CA ALA A 85 -5.08 -9.54 -6.32
C ALA A 85 -5.06 -10.79 -7.22
N LYS A 86 -5.54 -11.92 -6.69
CA LYS A 86 -5.68 -13.19 -7.42
C LYS A 86 -6.76 -13.13 -8.49
#